data_AF-A0A2V7FQE6-F1
#
_entry.id   AF-A0A2V7FQE6-F1
#
_cell.length_a   1.000
_cell.length_b   1.000
_cell.length_c   1.000
_cell.angle_alpha   90.00
_cell.angle_beta   90.00
_cell.angle_gamma   90.00
#
_symmetry.space_group_name_H-M   'P 1'
#
loop_
_entity.id
_entity.type
_entity.pdbx_description
1 polymer ?
#
loop_
_entity_poly.entity_id
_entity_poly.type
_entity_poly.pdbx_seq_one_letter_code
_entity_poly.pdbx_strand_id
1 'polypeptide(L)'
;CAHGLGHGFMILSGYDLGAALKLCEAFERKPLQHYCASGVFMEYEVTRRDRQPRSLHYPCDAYTRFPAACYRYKTWYIMRKHGEDLSATAAECLRLEAPLRRGCFYGLGNAYRRVLSLRPNRLGAVCGHGDSADQAMCINGAIEALADYHPDAALAACRTLAGEQAAVCQAATRSKRYGLDKAFHLYYSD
;
A
#
# COMPACT_ATOMS: atom_id res chain seq x y z
N CYS A 1 8.27 -13.44 -10.06
CA CYS A 1 7.04 -13.40 -9.23
C CYS A 1 5.97 -12.57 -9.95
N ALA A 2 4.70 -12.61 -9.54
CA ALA A 2 3.61 -11.87 -10.18
C ALA A 2 3.89 -10.35 -10.26
N HIS A 3 4.50 -9.76 -9.22
CA HIS A 3 4.93 -8.36 -9.24
C HIS A 3 5.90 -8.03 -10.38
N GLY A 4 6.92 -8.88 -10.59
CA GLY A 4 7.85 -8.73 -11.72
C GLY A 4 7.16 -8.78 -13.09
N LEU A 5 6.13 -9.62 -13.24
CA LEU A 5 5.33 -9.68 -14.47
C LEU A 5 4.52 -8.39 -14.67
N GLY A 6 4.05 -7.75 -13.61
CA GLY A 6 3.40 -6.44 -13.68
C GLY A 6 4.28 -5.36 -14.32
N HIS A 7 5.57 -5.31 -13.97
CA HIS A 7 6.53 -4.42 -14.65
C HIS A 7 6.61 -4.73 -16.15
N GLY A 8 6.74 -6.02 -16.50
CA GLY A 8 6.78 -6.47 -17.89
C GLY A 8 5.50 -6.10 -18.67
N PHE A 9 4.33 -6.25 -18.06
CA PHE A 9 3.05 -5.90 -18.68
C PHE A 9 2.92 -4.41 -18.96
N MET A 10 3.44 -3.54 -18.08
CA MET A 10 3.49 -2.10 -18.34
C MET A 10 4.36 -1.76 -19.56
N ILE A 11 5.48 -2.46 -19.76
CA ILE A 11 6.36 -2.29 -20.90
C ILE A 11 5.71 -2.82 -22.18
N LEU A 12 5.16 -4.03 -22.13
CA LEU A 12 4.53 -4.71 -23.28
C LEU A 12 3.25 -4.01 -23.76
N SER A 13 2.52 -3.33 -22.87
CA SER A 13 1.35 -2.54 -23.23
C SER A 13 1.69 -1.16 -23.82
N GLY A 14 2.97 -0.84 -24.04
CA GLY A 14 3.38 0.48 -24.51
C GLY A 14 3.13 1.58 -23.48
N TYR A 15 3.14 1.24 -22.19
CA TYR A 15 2.76 2.10 -21.07
C TYR A 15 1.27 2.49 -21.01
N ASP A 16 0.39 1.69 -21.62
CA ASP A 16 -1.05 1.77 -21.34
C ASP A 16 -1.37 1.07 -20.01
N LEU A 17 -1.83 1.86 -19.02
CA LEU A 17 -2.11 1.39 -17.66
C LEU A 17 -3.29 0.42 -17.61
N GLY A 18 -4.37 0.70 -18.34
CA GLY A 18 -5.55 -0.16 -18.35
C GLY A 18 -5.27 -1.51 -18.99
N ALA A 19 -4.57 -1.52 -20.12
CA ALA A 19 -4.15 -2.73 -20.81
C ALA A 19 -3.18 -3.56 -19.94
N ALA A 20 -2.22 -2.92 -19.27
CA ALA A 20 -1.30 -3.62 -18.37
C ALA A 20 -2.02 -4.29 -17.19
N LEU A 21 -2.98 -3.59 -16.55
CA LEU A 21 -3.78 -4.14 -15.46
C LEU A 21 -4.66 -5.31 -15.93
N LYS A 22 -5.21 -5.24 -17.15
CA LYS A 22 -6.00 -6.33 -17.73
C LYS A 22 -5.17 -7.61 -17.91
N LEU A 23 -3.89 -7.50 -18.26
CA LEU A 23 -2.99 -8.67 -18.37
C LEU A 23 -2.80 -9.39 -17.02
N CYS A 24 -2.92 -8.69 -15.89
CA CYS A 24 -2.89 -9.32 -14.56
C CYS A 24 -4.08 -10.25 -14.30
N GLU A 25 -5.18 -10.15 -15.05
CA GLU A 25 -6.34 -11.05 -14.91
C GLU A 25 -6.05 -12.48 -15.37
N ALA A 26 -4.92 -12.72 -16.06
CA ALA A 26 -4.46 -14.05 -16.43
C ALA A 26 -4.13 -14.93 -15.21
N PHE A 27 -3.92 -14.34 -14.02
CA PHE A 27 -3.78 -15.11 -12.79
C PHE A 27 -5.15 -15.53 -12.26
N GLU A 28 -5.37 -16.84 -12.04
CA GLU A 28 -6.60 -17.35 -11.43
C GLU A 28 -6.82 -16.84 -9.99
N ARG A 29 -5.73 -16.70 -9.23
CA ARG A 29 -5.78 -16.32 -7.82
C ARG A 29 -5.73 -14.79 -7.66
N LYS A 30 -6.76 -14.18 -7.06
CA LYS A 30 -6.82 -12.73 -6.75
C LYS A 30 -5.57 -12.17 -6.03
N PRO A 31 -4.94 -12.87 -5.05
CA PRO A 31 -3.67 -12.42 -4.48
C PRO A 31 -2.55 -12.19 -5.49
N LEU A 32 -2.45 -13.05 -6.51
CA LEU A 32 -1.45 -12.90 -7.58
C LEU A 32 -1.81 -11.74 -8.52
N GLN A 33 -3.09 -11.53 -8.80
CA GLN A 33 -3.56 -10.36 -9.54
C GLN A 33 -3.19 -9.07 -8.80
N HIS A 34 -3.42 -9.00 -7.48
CA HIS A 34 -3.04 -7.86 -6.65
C HIS A 34 -1.53 -7.58 -6.70
N TYR A 35 -0.69 -8.63 -6.58
CA TYR A 35 0.76 -8.45 -6.65
C TYR A 35 1.24 -8.06 -8.05
N CYS A 36 0.62 -8.58 -9.11
CA CYS A 36 0.85 -8.14 -10.47
C CYS A 36 0.48 -6.66 -10.65
N ALA A 37 -0.71 -6.25 -10.23
CA ALA A 37 -1.15 -4.86 -10.26
C ALA A 37 -0.21 -3.94 -9.48
N SER A 38 0.33 -4.39 -8.34
CA SER A 38 1.36 -3.63 -7.60
C SER A 38 2.63 -3.38 -8.43
N GLY A 39 3.01 -4.31 -9.32
CA GLY A 39 4.14 -4.09 -10.25
C GLY A 39 3.81 -3.08 -11.34
N VAL A 40 2.60 -3.19 -11.92
CA VAL A 40 2.08 -2.25 -12.92
C VAL A 40 2.03 -0.82 -12.35
N PHE A 41 1.45 -0.63 -11.16
CA PHE A 41 1.36 0.68 -10.52
C PHE A 41 2.73 1.24 -10.12
N MET A 42 3.68 0.39 -9.69
CA MET A 42 5.04 0.81 -9.42
C MET A 42 5.71 1.38 -10.67
N GLU A 43 5.65 0.65 -11.78
CA GLU A 43 6.26 1.06 -13.04
C GLU A 43 5.62 2.35 -13.56
N TYR A 44 4.30 2.47 -13.44
CA TYR A 44 3.56 3.69 -13.76
C TYR A 44 4.05 4.90 -12.95
N GLU A 45 4.14 4.76 -11.62
CA GLU A 45 4.55 5.84 -10.71
C GLU A 45 6.03 6.21 -10.82
N VAL A 46 6.90 5.29 -11.26
CA VAL A 46 8.33 5.55 -11.50
C VAL A 46 8.54 6.26 -12.83
N THR A 47 7.82 5.86 -13.88
CA THR A 47 8.00 6.45 -15.21
C THR A 47 7.27 7.77 -15.41
N ARG A 48 6.26 8.09 -14.58
CA ARG A 48 5.54 9.38 -14.50
C ARG A 48 5.30 10.04 -15.85
N ARG A 49 4.79 9.29 -16.82
CA ARG A 49 4.44 9.84 -18.13
C ARG A 49 3.29 10.84 -18.07
N ASP A 50 2.50 10.79 -17.01
CA ASP A 50 1.40 11.73 -16.79
C ASP A 50 1.88 13.02 -16.10
N ARG A 51 2.25 14.00 -16.93
CA ARG A 51 2.79 15.29 -16.48
C ARG A 51 1.76 16.18 -15.78
N GLN A 52 0.46 15.87 -15.90
CA GLN A 52 -0.65 16.59 -15.29
C GLN A 52 -1.72 15.61 -14.79
N PRO A 53 -1.57 15.05 -13.57
CA PRO A 53 -2.51 14.07 -13.06
C PRO A 53 -3.90 14.71 -12.87
N ARG A 54 -4.93 13.99 -13.29
CA ARG A 54 -6.35 14.43 -13.24
C ARG A 54 -6.84 14.73 -11.83
N SER A 55 -6.24 14.11 -10.82
CA SER A 55 -6.55 14.32 -9.41
C SER A 55 -5.31 14.04 -8.56
N LEU A 56 -5.38 14.40 -7.28
CA LEU A 56 -4.36 14.02 -6.30
C LEU A 56 -4.26 12.49 -6.13
N HIS A 57 -5.33 11.74 -6.42
CA HIS A 57 -5.42 10.29 -6.23
C HIS A 57 -5.17 9.46 -7.50
N TYR A 58 -5.12 10.09 -8.67
CA TYR A 58 -4.89 9.41 -9.94
C TYR A 58 -3.52 8.70 -9.96
N PRO A 59 -3.43 7.40 -10.32
CA PRO A 59 -4.46 6.60 -10.99
C PRO A 59 -5.39 5.79 -10.07
N CYS A 60 -5.21 5.84 -8.75
CA CYS A 60 -5.89 4.95 -7.81
C CYS A 60 -7.41 5.16 -7.73
N ASP A 61 -7.88 6.38 -8.03
CA ASP A 61 -9.31 6.72 -8.10
C ASP A 61 -9.95 6.32 -9.43
N ALA A 62 -9.17 6.12 -10.49
CA ALA A 62 -9.64 5.61 -11.78
C ALA A 62 -9.58 4.08 -11.89
N TYR A 63 -8.59 3.45 -11.24
CA TYR A 63 -8.35 2.00 -11.29
C TYR A 63 -8.49 1.39 -9.88
N THR A 64 -9.74 1.26 -9.45
CA THR A 64 -10.11 1.06 -8.04
C THR A 64 -10.08 -0.40 -7.57
N ARG A 65 -9.84 -1.37 -8.45
CA ARG A 65 -9.88 -2.81 -8.12
C ARG A 65 -8.83 -3.22 -7.09
N PHE A 66 -7.63 -2.65 -7.14
CA PHE A 66 -6.53 -2.99 -6.23
C PHE A 66 -5.98 -1.75 -5.51
N PRO A 67 -6.75 -1.13 -4.61
CA PRO A 67 -6.41 0.16 -4.04
C PRO A 67 -5.15 0.09 -3.17
N ALA A 68 -4.98 -0.96 -2.36
CA ALA A 68 -3.75 -1.13 -1.59
C ALA A 68 -2.50 -1.29 -2.48
N ALA A 69 -2.63 -1.92 -3.66
CA ALA A 69 -1.52 -2.05 -4.60
C ALA A 69 -1.12 -0.70 -5.22
N CYS A 70 -2.10 0.14 -5.55
CA CYS A 70 -1.87 1.47 -6.13
C CYS A 70 -1.35 2.46 -5.09
N TYR A 71 -2.08 2.62 -3.98
CA TYR A 71 -1.77 3.59 -2.95
C TYR A 71 -0.44 3.36 -2.25
N ARG A 72 0.06 2.12 -2.25
CA ARG A 72 1.43 1.80 -1.82
C ARG A 72 2.48 2.74 -2.40
N TYR A 73 2.33 3.13 -3.66
CA TYR A 73 3.25 4.05 -4.33
C TYR A 73 2.70 5.47 -4.35
N LYS A 74 1.40 5.63 -4.57
CA LYS A 74 0.75 6.94 -4.69
C LYS A 74 0.81 7.76 -3.39
N THR A 75 0.69 7.13 -2.22
CA THR A 75 0.64 7.87 -0.96
C THR A 75 1.95 8.60 -0.65
N TRP A 76 3.10 8.17 -1.19
CA TRP A 76 4.34 8.96 -1.08
C TRP A 76 4.24 10.30 -1.82
N TYR A 77 3.58 10.34 -2.98
CA TYR A 77 3.28 11.59 -3.68
C TYR A 77 2.32 12.48 -2.90
N ILE A 78 1.24 11.90 -2.34
CA ILE A 78 0.25 12.61 -1.52
C ILE A 78 0.93 13.21 -0.28
N MET A 79 1.73 12.43 0.44
CA MET A 79 2.50 12.88 1.60
C MET A 79 3.38 14.09 1.26
N ARG A 80 4.10 14.06 0.12
CA ARG A 80 4.91 15.20 -0.33
C ARG A 80 4.08 16.43 -0.70
N LYS A 81 2.86 16.25 -1.22
CA LYS A 81 1.94 17.36 -1.53
C LYS A 81 1.42 18.04 -0.27
N HIS A 82 1.37 17.33 0.84
CA HIS A 82 1.07 17.87 2.17
C HIS A 82 2.32 18.25 2.97
N GLY A 83 3.49 18.43 2.34
CA GLY A 83 4.70 18.87 3.04
C GLY A 83 5.26 17.85 4.04
N GLU A 84 4.99 16.56 3.81
CA GLU A 84 5.34 15.44 4.71
C GLU A 84 4.61 15.46 6.08
N ASP A 85 3.50 16.18 6.15
CA ASP A 85 2.63 16.21 7.32
C ASP A 85 1.76 14.94 7.40
N LEU A 86 1.99 14.16 8.46
CA LEU A 86 1.29 12.91 8.73
C LEU A 86 -0.22 13.14 8.91
N SER A 87 -0.60 14.12 9.70
CA SER A 87 -1.99 14.40 10.05
C SER A 87 -2.77 14.88 8.83
N ALA A 88 -2.17 15.72 8.00
CA ALA A 88 -2.77 16.18 6.75
C ALA A 88 -2.90 15.03 5.74
N THR A 89 -1.90 14.16 5.63
CA THR A 89 -1.97 12.97 4.76
C THR A 89 -3.05 11.99 5.24
N ALA A 90 -3.15 11.75 6.55
CA ALA A 90 -4.20 10.92 7.13
C ALA A 90 -5.59 11.55 6.92
N ALA A 91 -5.72 12.87 7.09
CA ALA A 91 -6.95 13.60 6.81
C ALA A 91 -7.37 13.48 5.35
N GLU A 92 -6.43 13.49 4.40
CA GLU A 92 -6.71 13.25 2.99
C GLU A 92 -7.24 11.83 2.74
N CYS A 93 -6.63 10.80 3.37
CA CYS A 93 -7.15 9.43 3.29
C CYS A 93 -8.58 9.31 3.87
N LEU A 94 -8.90 10.05 4.94
CA LEU A 94 -10.22 10.03 5.58
C LEU A 94 -11.34 10.62 4.72
N ARG A 95 -11.02 11.39 3.66
CA ARG A 95 -12.02 11.91 2.71
C ARG A 95 -12.49 10.87 1.69
N LEU A 96 -11.82 9.74 1.62
CA LEU A 96 -12.14 8.65 0.70
C LEU A 96 -13.14 7.69 1.35
N GLU A 97 -13.90 7.00 0.51
CA GLU A 97 -14.72 5.87 0.94
C GLU A 97 -13.95 4.55 0.78
N ALA A 98 -14.42 3.50 1.46
CA ALA A 98 -13.93 2.16 1.21
C ALA A 98 -14.26 1.72 -0.23
N PRO A 99 -13.36 1.01 -0.94
CA PRO A 99 -12.09 0.46 -0.46
C PRO A 99 -10.87 1.40 -0.63
N LEU A 100 -11.03 2.57 -1.28
CA LEU A 100 -9.93 3.50 -1.55
C LEU A 100 -9.29 4.03 -0.27
N ARG A 101 -10.10 4.39 0.73
CA ARG A 101 -9.63 4.83 2.06
C ARG A 101 -8.65 3.85 2.69
N ARG A 102 -9.02 2.57 2.71
CA ARG A 102 -8.18 1.48 3.24
C ARG A 102 -6.89 1.29 2.46
N GLY A 103 -6.96 1.42 1.12
CA GLY A 103 -5.77 1.47 0.28
C GLY A 103 -4.85 2.64 0.61
N CYS A 104 -5.41 3.84 0.80
CA CYS A 104 -4.67 5.04 1.17
C CYS A 104 -3.93 4.86 2.50
N PHE A 105 -4.59 4.30 3.53
CA PHE A 105 -3.95 3.98 4.80
C PHE A 105 -2.83 2.93 4.68
N TYR A 106 -3.00 1.90 3.85
CA TYR A 106 -1.90 0.98 3.52
C TYR A 106 -0.71 1.72 2.92
N GLY A 107 -0.97 2.63 1.97
CA GLY A 107 0.05 3.51 1.42
C GLY A 107 0.71 4.42 2.46
N LEU A 108 -0.05 4.93 3.43
CA LEU A 108 0.45 5.80 4.51
C LEU A 108 1.50 5.06 5.34
N GLY A 109 1.17 3.86 5.82
CA GLY A 109 2.13 3.02 6.54
C GLY A 109 3.38 2.73 5.72
N ASN A 110 3.20 2.44 4.42
CA ASN A 110 4.32 2.18 3.52
C ASN A 110 5.23 3.40 3.32
N ALA A 111 4.66 4.60 3.18
CA ALA A 111 5.39 5.85 2.99
C ALA A 111 6.28 6.18 4.19
N TYR A 112 5.83 5.88 5.41
CA TYR A 112 6.58 6.09 6.64
C TYR A 112 7.54 4.94 7.01
N ARG A 113 7.71 3.92 6.16
CA ARG A 113 8.61 2.77 6.44
C ARG A 113 10.03 3.20 6.82
N ARG A 114 10.55 4.28 6.21
CA ARG A 114 11.91 4.77 6.48
C ARG A 114 12.02 5.38 7.88
N VAL A 115 10.99 6.11 8.31
CA VAL A 115 10.90 6.64 9.67
C VAL A 115 10.83 5.49 10.66
N LEU A 116 9.97 4.51 10.39
CA LEU A 116 9.76 3.35 11.27
C LEU A 116 10.97 2.41 11.33
N SER A 117 11.79 2.32 10.28
CA SER A 117 13.04 1.55 10.33
C SER A 117 14.07 2.15 11.31
N LEU A 118 14.01 3.47 11.52
CA LEU A 118 14.89 4.20 12.44
C LEU A 118 14.26 4.39 13.82
N ARG A 119 12.93 4.52 13.88
CA ARG A 119 12.16 4.80 15.09
C ARG A 119 10.93 3.87 15.15
N PRO A 120 11.11 2.57 15.45
CA PRO A 120 10.02 1.60 15.49
C PRO A 120 8.90 1.97 16.46
N ASN A 121 9.23 2.68 17.55
CA ASN A 121 8.29 3.16 18.56
C ASN A 121 7.29 4.20 18.06
N ARG A 122 7.46 4.72 16.85
CA ARG A 122 6.53 5.68 16.23
C ARG A 122 5.35 5.00 15.52
N LEU A 123 5.28 3.66 15.47
CA LEU A 123 4.22 2.94 14.75
C LEU A 123 2.81 3.36 15.18
N GLY A 124 2.54 3.39 16.49
CA GLY A 124 1.23 3.82 17.00
C GLY A 124 0.89 5.27 16.66
N ALA A 125 1.90 6.16 16.61
CA ALA A 125 1.68 7.54 16.19
C ALA A 125 1.40 7.65 14.67
N VAL A 126 2.08 6.85 13.85
CA VAL A 126 1.88 6.85 12.37
C VAL A 126 0.53 6.24 11.99
N CYS A 127 0.14 5.15 12.65
CA CYS A 127 -1.04 4.37 12.28
C CYS A 127 -2.22 4.55 13.26
N GLY A 128 -2.20 5.58 14.10
CA GLY A 128 -3.25 5.85 15.09
C GLY A 128 -4.44 6.67 14.57
N HIS A 129 -4.61 6.76 13.25
CA HIS A 129 -5.65 7.55 12.60
C HIS A 129 -6.76 6.66 12.02
N GLY A 130 -7.98 7.19 11.94
CA GLY A 130 -9.13 6.45 11.40
C GLY A 130 -9.68 5.39 12.35
N ASP A 131 -10.52 4.51 11.81
CA ASP A 131 -11.12 3.39 12.53
C ASP A 131 -10.18 2.18 12.62
N SER A 132 -10.63 1.08 13.25
CA SER A 132 -9.78 -0.11 13.41
C SER A 132 -9.32 -0.73 12.09
N ALA A 133 -10.11 -0.65 11.02
CA ALA A 133 -9.76 -1.17 9.70
C ALA A 133 -8.71 -0.29 9.00
N ASP A 134 -8.82 1.04 9.15
CA ASP A 134 -7.80 1.99 8.69
C ASP A 134 -6.45 1.77 9.38
N GLN A 135 -6.49 1.65 10.71
CA GLN A 135 -5.30 1.39 11.54
C GLN A 135 -4.66 0.06 11.15
N ALA A 136 -5.46 -1.01 10.98
CA ALA A 136 -4.98 -2.31 10.54
C ALA A 136 -4.30 -2.23 9.16
N MET A 137 -4.89 -1.52 8.21
CA MET A 137 -4.29 -1.37 6.87
C MET A 137 -3.02 -0.54 6.88
N CYS A 138 -2.95 0.53 7.69
CA CYS A 138 -1.69 1.26 7.89
C CYS A 138 -0.60 0.37 8.47
N ILE A 139 -0.92 -0.41 9.52
CA ILE A 139 0.04 -1.35 10.13
C ILE A 139 0.52 -2.36 9.09
N ASN A 140 -0.38 -2.96 8.31
CA ASN A 140 -0.01 -3.87 7.23
C ASN A 140 0.95 -3.20 6.23
N GLY A 141 0.62 -2.01 5.75
CA GLY A 141 1.44 -1.29 4.77
C GLY A 141 2.85 -0.94 5.26
N ALA A 142 2.97 -0.58 6.54
CA ALA A 142 4.24 -0.34 7.20
C ALA A 142 5.04 -1.63 7.39
N ILE A 143 4.43 -2.61 8.05
CA ILE A 143 5.13 -3.76 8.63
C ILE A 143 5.47 -4.80 7.58
N GLU A 144 4.61 -5.02 6.59
CA GLU A 144 4.94 -5.92 5.48
C GLU A 144 6.20 -5.48 4.76
N ALA A 145 6.42 -4.16 4.62
CA ALA A 145 7.60 -3.63 3.98
C ALA A 145 8.83 -3.59 4.90
N LEU A 146 8.63 -3.31 6.19
CA LEU A 146 9.70 -3.39 7.19
C LEU A 146 10.19 -4.83 7.36
N ALA A 147 9.31 -5.82 7.41
CA ALA A 147 9.67 -7.22 7.63
C ALA A 147 10.53 -7.82 6.50
N ASP A 148 10.45 -7.27 5.30
CA ASP A 148 11.32 -7.66 4.18
C ASP A 148 12.76 -7.15 4.32
N TYR A 149 12.94 -5.92 4.85
CA TYR A 149 14.23 -5.21 4.79
C TYR A 149 14.88 -4.96 6.16
N HIS A 150 14.07 -4.88 7.20
CA HIS A 150 14.44 -4.53 8.59
C HIS A 150 13.60 -5.36 9.58
N PRO A 151 13.75 -6.70 9.60
CA PRO A 151 12.91 -7.60 10.40
C PRO A 151 12.93 -7.26 11.90
N ASP A 152 14.09 -6.90 12.46
CA ASP A 152 14.21 -6.51 13.87
C ASP A 152 13.44 -5.23 14.19
N ALA A 153 13.48 -4.24 13.27
CA ALA A 153 12.70 -3.02 13.41
C ALA A 153 11.20 -3.31 13.31
N ALA A 154 10.78 -4.23 12.44
CA ALA A 154 9.38 -4.64 12.33
C ALA A 154 8.88 -5.27 13.65
N LEU A 155 9.65 -6.21 14.22
CA LEU A 155 9.32 -6.83 15.52
C LEU A 155 9.32 -5.81 16.65
N ALA A 156 10.30 -4.91 16.69
CA ALA A 156 10.37 -3.83 17.68
C ALA A 156 9.16 -2.89 17.59
N ALA A 157 8.71 -2.58 16.37
CA ALA A 157 7.53 -1.75 16.15
C ALA A 157 6.27 -2.44 16.69
N CYS A 158 6.08 -3.73 16.39
CA CYS A 158 4.93 -4.49 16.87
C CYS A 158 4.86 -4.63 18.40
N ARG A 159 6.01 -4.65 19.09
CA ARG A 159 6.05 -4.67 20.57
C ARG A 159 5.50 -3.40 21.23
N THR A 160 5.30 -2.32 20.46
CA THR A 160 4.75 -1.06 20.99
C THR A 160 3.22 -0.98 20.91
N LEU A 161 2.58 -1.98 20.28
CA LEU A 161 1.13 -2.07 20.15
C LEU A 161 0.56 -3.08 21.14
N ALA A 162 -0.75 -2.99 21.39
CA ALA A 162 -1.51 -3.95 22.19
C ALA A 162 -2.78 -4.38 21.44
N GLY A 163 -3.49 -5.38 21.98
CA GLY A 163 -4.79 -5.81 21.48
C GLY A 163 -4.79 -6.25 20.01
N GLU A 164 -5.85 -5.89 19.29
CA GLU A 164 -6.05 -6.25 17.88
C GLU A 164 -4.94 -5.70 16.98
N GLN A 165 -4.50 -4.46 17.20
CA GLN A 165 -3.42 -3.87 16.40
C GLN A 165 -2.10 -4.65 16.53
N ALA A 166 -1.78 -5.16 17.73
CA ALA A 166 -0.62 -6.02 17.92
C ALA A 166 -0.75 -7.35 17.15
N ALA A 167 -1.94 -7.97 17.16
CA ALA A 167 -2.20 -9.19 16.41
C ALA A 167 -2.04 -8.99 14.89
N VAL A 168 -2.59 -7.90 14.35
CA VAL A 168 -2.43 -7.50 12.94
C VAL A 168 -0.95 -7.29 12.61
N CYS A 169 -0.23 -6.55 13.46
CA CYS A 169 1.20 -6.29 13.26
C CYS A 169 2.02 -7.57 13.21
N GLN A 170 1.79 -8.50 14.14
CA GLN A 170 2.48 -9.79 14.16
C GLN A 170 2.10 -10.69 12.98
N ALA A 171 0.88 -10.59 12.45
CA ALA A 171 0.52 -11.27 11.22
C ALA A 171 1.29 -10.70 10.02
N ALA A 172 1.39 -9.37 9.92
CA ALA A 172 2.12 -8.69 8.86
C ALA A 172 3.63 -9.02 8.85
N THR A 173 4.26 -9.21 10.02
CA THR A 173 5.68 -9.63 10.08
C THR A 173 5.90 -11.02 9.51
N ARG A 174 4.96 -11.94 9.71
CA ARG A 174 5.01 -13.32 9.19
C ARG A 174 4.70 -13.38 7.70
N SER A 175 3.61 -12.75 7.29
CA SER A 175 3.16 -12.80 5.89
C SER A 175 4.05 -11.98 4.96
N LYS A 176 4.75 -10.96 5.50
CA LYS A 176 5.58 -10.03 4.72
C LYS A 176 4.80 -9.44 3.54
N ARG A 177 5.49 -8.81 2.60
CA ARG A 177 4.85 -8.14 1.46
C ARG A 177 4.14 -9.07 0.48
N TYR A 178 4.69 -10.24 0.21
CA TYR A 178 4.19 -11.13 -0.85
C TYR A 178 3.53 -12.42 -0.35
N GLY A 179 3.22 -12.52 0.95
CA GLY A 179 2.50 -13.67 1.51
C GLY A 179 1.10 -13.83 0.91
N LEU A 180 0.68 -15.07 0.70
CA LEU A 180 -0.61 -15.38 0.06
C LEU A 180 -1.75 -15.58 1.07
N ASP A 181 -1.39 -15.72 2.35
CA ASP A 181 -2.32 -15.94 3.45
C ASP A 181 -2.46 -14.64 4.25
N LYS A 182 -3.26 -13.73 3.70
CA LYS A 182 -3.57 -12.41 4.26
C LYS A 182 -5.06 -12.18 4.26
N ALA A 183 -5.52 -11.26 5.10
CA ALA A 183 -6.88 -10.75 5.13
C ALA A 183 -7.17 -9.87 3.89
N PHE A 184 -7.12 -10.44 2.69
CA PHE A 184 -7.20 -9.72 1.42
C PHE A 184 -8.52 -8.98 1.18
N HIS A 185 -9.58 -9.32 1.92
CA HIS A 185 -10.83 -8.56 1.94
C HIS A 185 -10.66 -7.09 2.42
N LEU A 186 -9.51 -6.74 3.03
CA LEU A 186 -9.16 -5.36 3.37
C LEU A 186 -8.35 -4.63 2.28
N TYR A 187 -7.76 -5.37 1.33
CA TYR A 187 -6.79 -4.84 0.34
C TYR A 187 -7.45 -4.48 -0.99
N TYR A 188 -8.55 -5.14 -1.31
CA TYR A 188 -9.33 -4.99 -2.53
C TYR A 188 -10.75 -5.50 -2.33
N SER A 189 -11.66 -5.02 -3.19
CA SER A 189 -13.03 -5.53 -3.30
C SER A 189 -13.10 -6.60 -4.39
N ASP A 190 -14.14 -7.44 -4.31
CA ASP A 190 -14.35 -8.53 -5.26
C ASP A 190 -14.73 -8.09 -6.68
#